data_AF-A0A7X7IUW5-F1
#
_entry.id   AF-A0A7X7IUW5-F1
#
_cell.length_a   1.000
_cell.length_b   1.000
_cell.length_c   1.000
_cell.angle_alpha   90.00
_cell.angle_beta   90.00
_cell.angle_gamma   90.00
#
_symmetry.space_group_name_H-M   'P 1'
#
loop_
_entity.id
_entity.type
_entity.pdbx_description
1 polymer ?
#
loop_
_entity_poly.entity_id
_entity_poly.type
_entity_poly.pdbx_seq_one_letter_code
_entity_poly.pdbx_strand_id
1 'polypeptide(L)'
;MAFTLIEMMIVTGMLGVLMGVAFTGIGHARRQAKITKAHAEIRELMNAWMSYEAAYDDWPLEMRGDDIEATEENLKELLDGNQDQSVYLNVNIDRGAFRDPWGTPYRFKLVYEDNQNRKTEDFDASVTFPNRHRHL
;
A
#
# COMPACT_ATOMS: atom_id res chain seq x y z
N MET A 1 -47.66 34.71 3.24
CA MET A 1 -48.26 33.64 2.42
C MET A 1 -47.88 32.34 3.09
N ALA A 2 -48.84 31.65 3.71
CA ALA A 2 -48.56 30.42 4.43
C ALA A 2 -48.31 29.31 3.41
N PHE A 3 -47.10 28.76 3.42
CA PHE A 3 -46.83 27.50 2.72
C PHE A 3 -47.65 26.39 3.38
N THR A 4 -48.23 25.53 2.56
CA THR A 4 -49.09 24.46 3.05
C THR A 4 -48.24 23.31 3.60
N LEU A 5 -48.72 22.61 4.63
CA LEU A 5 -48.00 21.45 5.20
C LEU A 5 -47.68 20.39 4.14
N ILE A 6 -48.58 20.21 3.18
CA ILE A 6 -48.41 19.25 2.09
C ILE A 6 -47.22 19.59 1.19
N GLU A 7 -46.94 20.88 1.00
CA GLU A 7 -45.84 21.36 0.16
C GLU A 7 -44.49 21.06 0.81
N MET A 8 -44.37 21.26 2.13
CA MET A 8 -43.19 20.81 2.88
C MET A 8 -43.07 19.28 2.94
N MET A 9 -44.18 18.56 2.99
CA MET A 9 -44.20 17.09 3.05
C MET A 9 -43.66 16.46 1.75
N ILE A 10 -44.08 16.99 0.60
CA ILE A 10 -43.58 16.56 -0.71
C ILE A 10 -42.08 16.85 -0.82
N VAL A 11 -41.64 18.03 -0.37
CA VAL A 11 -40.22 18.44 -0.39
C VAL A 11 -39.37 17.49 0.44
N THR A 12 -39.76 17.21 1.69
CA THR A 12 -39.03 16.25 2.52
C THR A 12 -39.10 14.82 1.97
N GLY A 13 -40.21 14.46 1.32
CA GLY A 13 -40.37 13.17 0.66
C GLY A 13 -39.38 12.97 -0.49
N MET A 14 -39.26 13.96 -1.39
CA MET A 14 -38.28 13.90 -2.49
C MET A 14 -36.83 14.01 -1.98
N LEU A 15 -36.57 14.81 -0.94
CA LEU A 15 -35.25 14.89 -0.30
C LEU A 15 -34.82 13.55 0.31
N GLY A 16 -35.74 12.80 0.93
CA GLY A 16 -35.46 11.46 1.46
C GLY A 16 -35.06 10.47 0.36
N VAL A 17 -35.73 10.52 -0.80
CA VAL A 17 -35.37 9.68 -1.97
C VAL A 17 -34.00 10.06 -2.52
N LEU A 18 -33.71 11.36 -2.68
CA LEU A 18 -32.40 11.83 -3.15
C LEU A 18 -31.27 11.44 -2.18
N MET A 19 -31.51 11.56 -0.88
CA MET A 19 -30.55 11.11 0.13
C MET A 19 -30.32 9.60 0.04
N GLY A 20 -31.36 8.79 -0.16
CA GLY A 20 -31.23 7.34 -0.33
C GLY A 20 -30.32 6.92 -1.49
N VAL A 21 -30.37 7.63 -2.62
CA VAL A 21 -29.51 7.35 -3.79
C VAL A 21 -28.09 7.90 -3.59
N ALA A 22 -27.92 9.03 -2.90
CA ALA A 22 -26.60 9.63 -2.69
C ALA A 22 -25.63 8.75 -1.88
N PHE A 23 -26.14 7.93 -0.96
CA PHE A 23 -25.28 7.11 -0.09
C PHE A 23 -24.71 5.84 -0.76
N THR A 24 -25.29 5.36 -1.87
CA THR A 24 -24.89 4.07 -2.46
C THR A 24 -23.58 4.12 -3.26
N GLY A 25 -23.08 5.31 -3.62
CA GLY A 25 -21.91 5.46 -4.49
C GLY A 25 -20.53 5.53 -3.81
N ILE A 26 -20.46 5.81 -2.49
CA ILE A 26 -19.20 6.19 -1.82
C ILE A 26 -18.29 4.98 -1.53
N GLY A 27 -18.86 3.79 -1.37
CA GLY A 27 -18.11 2.59 -0.99
C GLY A 27 -17.08 2.15 -2.03
N HIS A 28 -17.45 2.12 -3.30
CA HIS A 28 -16.60 1.61 -4.39
C HIS A 28 -15.40 2.53 -4.66
N ALA A 29 -15.61 3.85 -4.67
CA ALA A 29 -14.54 4.82 -4.89
C ALA A 29 -13.46 4.74 -3.81
N ARG A 30 -13.86 4.61 -2.54
CA ARG A 30 -12.91 4.45 -1.43
C ARG A 30 -12.10 3.15 -1.53
N ARG A 31 -12.73 2.05 -1.95
CA ARG A 31 -12.03 0.76 -2.14
C ARG A 31 -11.00 0.86 -3.25
N GLN A 32 -11.37 1.46 -4.39
CA GLN A 32 -10.45 1.64 -5.51
C GLN A 32 -9.26 2.52 -5.13
N ALA A 33 -9.50 3.63 -4.41
CA ALA A 33 -8.44 4.50 -3.92
C ALA A 33 -7.45 3.76 -3.01
N LYS A 34 -7.94 2.88 -2.11
CA LYS A 34 -7.07 2.05 -1.27
C LYS A 34 -6.20 1.09 -2.08
N ILE A 35 -6.77 0.44 -3.10
CA ILE A 35 -6.01 -0.48 -3.97
C ILE A 35 -4.94 0.28 -4.75
N THR A 36 -5.30 1.42 -5.35
CA THR A 36 -4.34 2.26 -6.09
C THR A 36 -3.23 2.76 -5.18
N LYS A 37 -3.56 3.21 -3.97
CA LYS A 37 -2.58 3.62 -2.96
C LYS A 37 -1.62 2.48 -2.62
N ALA A 38 -2.15 1.29 -2.34
CA ALA A 38 -1.33 0.14 -1.98
C ALA A 38 -0.37 -0.29 -3.11
N HIS A 39 -0.78 -0.17 -4.37
CA HIS A 39 0.10 -0.43 -5.52
C HIS A 39 1.20 0.63 -5.67
N ALA A 40 0.92 1.90 -5.37
CA ALA A 40 1.93 2.95 -5.40
C ALA A 40 2.98 2.73 -4.30
N GLU A 41 2.53 2.44 -3.08
CA GLU A 41 3.38 2.14 -1.91
C GLU A 41 4.34 0.97 -2.17
N ILE A 42 3.87 -0.10 -2.82
CA ILE A 42 4.73 -1.24 -3.19
C ILE A 42 5.80 -0.86 -4.21
N ARG A 43 5.45 -0.04 -5.21
CA ARG A 43 6.42 0.41 -6.22
C ARG A 43 7.47 1.31 -5.61
N GLU A 44 7.09 2.16 -4.67
CA GLU A 44 8.04 2.98 -3.90
C GLU A 44 8.98 2.11 -3.08
N LEU A 45 8.45 1.10 -2.37
CA LEU A 45 9.27 0.14 -1.62
C LEU A 45 10.26 -0.62 -2.53
N MET A 46 9.80 -1.09 -3.69
CA MET A 46 10.65 -1.80 -4.65
C MET A 46 11.71 -0.87 -5.27
N ASN A 47 11.34 0.35 -5.63
CA ASN A 47 12.27 1.35 -6.13
C ASN A 47 13.33 1.72 -5.09
N ALA A 48 12.96 1.81 -3.81
CA ALA A 48 13.88 2.07 -2.72
C ALA A 48 14.93 0.96 -2.60
N TRP A 49 14.51 -0.31 -2.64
CA TRP A 49 15.42 -1.45 -2.65
C TRP A 49 16.36 -1.46 -3.86
N MET A 50 15.84 -1.24 -5.08
CA MET A 50 16.68 -1.12 -6.29
C MET A 50 17.67 0.05 -6.21
N SER A 51 17.26 1.17 -5.60
CA SER A 51 18.13 2.34 -5.44
C SER A 51 19.22 2.10 -4.40
N TYR A 52 18.90 1.38 -3.33
CA TYR A 52 19.86 0.97 -2.32
C TYR A 52 20.89 0.01 -2.90
N GLU A 53 20.45 -1.02 -3.64
CA GLU A 53 21.32 -1.94 -4.37
C GLU A 53 22.26 -1.18 -5.31
N ALA A 54 21.73 -0.28 -6.14
CA ALA A 54 22.54 0.50 -7.08
C ALA A 54 23.60 1.37 -6.40
N ALA A 55 23.40 1.76 -5.14
CA ALA A 55 24.34 2.59 -4.38
C ALA A 55 25.42 1.78 -3.65
N TYR A 56 25.07 0.60 -3.13
CA TYR A 56 25.95 -0.18 -2.25
C TYR A 56 26.46 -1.49 -2.85
N ASP A 57 25.97 -1.88 -4.04
CA ASP A 57 26.27 -3.17 -4.73
C ASP A 57 26.13 -4.39 -3.81
N ASP A 58 25.30 -4.24 -2.78
CA ASP A 58 25.09 -5.21 -1.72
C ASP A 58 23.62 -5.20 -1.31
N TRP A 59 23.09 -6.40 -1.10
CA TRP A 59 21.77 -6.60 -0.53
C TRP A 59 21.95 -6.94 0.93
N PRO A 60 21.13 -6.43 1.88
CA PRO A 60 21.20 -6.90 3.25
C PRO A 60 20.91 -8.41 3.27
N LEU A 61 21.97 -9.23 3.40
CA LEU A 61 22.01 -10.68 3.19
C LEU A 61 21.23 -11.49 4.25
N GLU A 62 20.53 -10.85 5.19
CA GLU A 62 19.72 -11.53 6.21
C GLU A 62 18.30 -11.87 5.73
N MET A 63 17.93 -11.53 4.50
CA MET A 63 16.57 -11.72 3.98
C MET A 63 16.39 -12.99 3.15
N ARG A 64 16.94 -14.11 3.64
CA ARG A 64 16.96 -15.36 2.89
C ARG A 64 15.71 -16.21 3.16
N GLY A 65 14.76 -16.18 2.22
CA GLY A 65 13.75 -17.23 2.04
C GLY A 65 12.46 -17.15 2.88
N ASP A 66 12.39 -16.28 3.90
CA ASP A 66 11.18 -16.08 4.71
C ASP A 66 10.40 -14.82 4.30
N ASP A 67 9.08 -14.82 4.53
CA ASP A 67 8.22 -13.65 4.36
C ASP A 67 8.52 -12.64 5.48
N ILE A 68 9.30 -11.59 5.18
CA ILE A 68 9.74 -10.61 6.17
C ILE A 68 8.77 -9.44 6.22
N GLU A 69 8.34 -9.08 7.43
CA GLU A 69 7.50 -7.90 7.63
C GLU A 69 8.31 -6.62 7.44
N ALA A 70 7.72 -5.63 6.76
CA ALA A 70 8.23 -4.29 6.54
C ALA A 70 8.21 -3.46 7.83
N THR A 71 8.89 -3.93 8.88
CA THR A 71 9.06 -3.24 10.15
C THR A 71 10.10 -2.13 10.02
N GLU A 72 10.08 -1.18 10.94
CA GLU A 72 11.10 -0.12 11.02
C GLU A 72 12.53 -0.70 11.13
N GLU A 73 12.68 -1.82 11.82
CA GLU A 73 13.95 -2.55 11.95
C GLU A 73 14.41 -3.14 10.61
N ASN A 74 13.52 -3.84 9.89
CA ASN A 74 13.84 -4.49 8.62
C ASN A 74 13.96 -3.49 7.46
N LEU A 75 13.41 -2.28 7.62
CA LEU A 75 13.52 -1.18 6.66
C LEU A 75 14.52 -0.12 7.11
N LYS A 76 15.27 -0.34 8.19
CA LYS A 76 16.15 0.67 8.78
C LYS A 76 17.12 1.24 7.75
N GLU A 77 17.71 0.41 6.89
CA GLU A 77 18.64 0.84 5.84
C GLU A 77 17.99 1.69 4.73
N LEU A 78 16.66 1.63 4.59
CA LEU A 78 15.91 2.43 3.61
C LEU A 78 15.34 3.71 4.21
N LEU A 79 14.98 3.67 5.50
CA LEU A 79 14.33 4.76 6.24
C LEU A 79 15.35 5.70 6.88
N ASP A 80 16.41 5.13 7.44
CA ASP A 80 17.47 5.87 8.10
C ASP A 80 18.59 6.07 7.08
N GLY A 81 19.02 7.32 6.91
CA GLY A 81 20.14 7.61 6.05
C GLY A 81 21.39 6.95 6.65
N ASN A 82 22.03 6.04 5.91
CA ASN A 82 23.35 5.52 6.28
C ASN A 82 24.38 6.69 6.33
N GLN A 83 25.68 6.44 6.51
CA GLN A 83 26.74 7.46 6.62
C GLN A 83 26.72 8.54 5.51
N ASP A 84 26.07 8.27 4.38
CA ASP A 84 25.89 9.19 3.24
C ASP A 84 24.52 9.92 3.21
N GLN A 85 23.72 9.84 4.29
CA GLN A 85 22.40 10.50 4.49
C GLN A 85 21.33 10.27 3.40
N SER A 86 21.55 9.32 2.50
CA SER A 86 20.59 9.00 1.44
C SER A 86 19.39 8.21 2.02
N VAL A 87 18.25 8.88 2.13
CA VAL A 87 16.95 8.25 2.46
C VAL A 87 16.34 7.70 1.17
N TYR A 88 16.23 6.38 1.08
CA TYR A 88 15.71 5.70 -0.12
C TYR A 88 14.19 5.53 -0.10
N LEU A 89 13.59 5.51 1.10
CA LEU A 89 12.15 5.33 1.28
C LEU A 89 11.59 6.37 2.26
N ASN A 90 10.68 7.22 1.77
CA ASN A 90 9.93 8.14 2.63
C ASN A 90 8.51 7.62 2.83
N VAL A 91 8.31 6.82 3.87
CA VAL A 91 7.01 6.24 4.20
C VAL A 91 6.60 6.54 5.63
N ASN A 92 5.29 6.58 5.86
CA ASN A 92 4.75 6.69 7.21
C ASN A 92 4.78 5.32 7.88
N ILE A 93 5.62 5.18 8.90
CA ILE A 93 5.65 3.99 9.75
C ILE A 93 4.56 4.13 10.82
N ASP A 94 3.58 3.22 10.78
CA ASP A 94 2.51 3.16 11.78
C ASP A 94 2.70 1.93 12.68
N ARG A 95 2.77 2.16 14.00
CA ARG A 95 3.02 1.10 15.01
C ARG A 95 4.25 0.25 14.67
N GLY A 96 5.36 0.90 14.32
CA GLY A 96 6.64 0.25 14.04
C GLY A 96 6.73 -0.56 12.74
N ALA A 97 5.73 -0.45 11.86
CA ALA A 97 5.79 -1.10 10.53
C ALA A 97 5.16 -0.24 9.43
N PHE A 98 5.64 -0.44 8.21
CA PHE A 98 5.00 0.07 7.01
C PHE A 98 3.79 -0.81 6.65
N ARG A 99 2.60 -0.23 6.75
CA ARG A 99 1.33 -0.94 6.66
C ARG A 99 0.54 -0.55 5.42
N ASP A 100 -0.17 -1.52 4.88
CA ASP A 100 -1.13 -1.31 3.80
C ASP A 100 -2.32 -0.44 4.24
N PRO A 101 -3.14 0.09 3.30
CA PRO A 101 -4.35 0.87 3.61
C PRO A 101 -5.46 0.13 4.38
N TRP A 102 -5.21 -1.13 4.76
CA TRP A 102 -6.07 -1.97 5.58
C TRP A 102 -5.46 -2.26 6.97
N GLY A 103 -4.25 -1.78 7.26
CA GLY A 103 -3.57 -1.86 8.57
C GLY A 103 -2.64 -3.08 8.74
N THR A 104 -2.42 -3.86 7.68
CA THR A 104 -1.55 -5.03 7.73
C THR A 104 -0.15 -4.66 7.25
N PRO A 105 0.94 -5.06 7.93
CA PRO A 105 2.29 -4.80 7.45
C PRO A 105 2.51 -5.38 6.06
N TYR A 106 3.23 -4.64 5.22
CA TYR A 106 3.74 -5.22 3.97
C TYR A 106 4.71 -6.34 4.29
N ARG A 107 4.73 -7.38 3.44
CA ARG A 107 5.70 -8.46 3.53
C ARG A 107 6.45 -8.58 2.23
N PHE A 108 7.75 -8.74 2.34
CA PHE A 108 8.65 -8.84 1.20
C PHE A 108 9.60 -10.01 1.42
N LYS A 109 10.05 -10.59 0.31
CA LYS A 109 11.02 -11.67 0.29
C LYS A 109 11.96 -11.43 -0.87
N LEU A 110 13.25 -11.65 -0.65
CA LEU A 110 14.23 -11.67 -1.72
C LEU A 110 14.26 -13.10 -2.28
N VAL A 111 13.82 -13.27 -3.51
CA VAL A 111 13.96 -14.53 -4.22
C VAL A 111 15.25 -14.45 -5.03
N TYR A 112 16.28 -15.17 -4.57
CA TYR A 112 17.48 -15.39 -5.38
C TYR A 112 17.15 -16.44 -6.45
N GLU A 113 17.31 -16.08 -7.72
CA GLU A 113 17.18 -17.02 -8.82
C GLU A 113 18.40 -17.97 -8.83
N ASP A 114 18.22 -19.21 -8.37
CA ASP A 114 19.27 -20.23 -8.41
C ASP A 114 19.49 -20.68 -9.87
N ASN A 115 20.70 -20.42 -10.36
CA ASN A 115 21.07 -20.53 -11.77
C ASN A 115 21.10 -22.00 -12.25
N GLN A 116 20.06 -22.42 -12.98
CA GLN A 116 20.21 -23.43 -14.04
C GLN A 116 19.94 -22.93 -15.46
N ASN A 117 19.73 -21.62 -15.67
CA ASN A 117 19.85 -21.08 -17.02
C ASN A 117 20.10 -19.57 -17.03
N ARG A 118 21.37 -19.20 -17.20
CA ARG A 118 21.81 -17.82 -17.41
C ARG A 118 21.08 -17.17 -18.58
N LYS A 119 20.11 -16.30 -18.28
CA LYS A 119 19.85 -15.03 -18.99
C LYS A 119 19.04 -14.09 -18.08
N THR A 120 19.74 -13.10 -17.53
CA THR A 120 19.24 -11.99 -16.70
C THR A 120 18.90 -12.43 -15.29
N GLU A 121 19.69 -11.97 -14.32
CA GLU A 121 19.34 -12.02 -12.90
C GLU A 121 18.16 -11.06 -12.71
N ASP A 122 16.94 -11.56 -12.92
CA ASP A 122 15.72 -10.77 -12.75
C ASP A 122 15.22 -11.05 -11.33
N PHE A 123 15.70 -10.24 -10.39
CA PHE A 123 15.35 -10.38 -8.98
C PHE A 123 13.86 -10.07 -8.76
N ASP A 124 13.03 -11.11 -8.57
CA ASP A 124 11.59 -10.97 -8.34
C ASP A 124 11.30 -10.62 -6.86
N ALA A 125 11.25 -9.33 -6.56
CA ALA A 125 10.80 -8.83 -5.27
C ALA A 125 9.26 -8.95 -5.17
N SER A 126 8.78 -10.01 -4.52
CA SER A 126 7.35 -10.22 -4.35
C SER A 126 6.85 -9.56 -3.06
N VAL A 127 6.18 -8.41 -3.18
CA VAL A 127 5.45 -7.82 -2.05
C VAL A 127 4.08 -8.49 -1.94
N THR A 128 3.89 -9.29 -0.89
CA THR A 128 2.63 -10.01 -0.68
C THR A 128 1.63 -9.11 0.03
N PHE A 129 0.44 -8.99 -0.58
CA PHE A 129 -0.72 -8.39 0.05
C PHE A 129 -1.46 -9.43 0.89
N PRO A 130 -1.35 -9.41 2.23
CA PRO A 130 -2.10 -10.34 3.07
C PRO A 130 -3.63 -10.23 2.86
N ASN A 131 -4.12 -9.07 2.39
CA ASN A 131 -5.54 -8.80 2.25
C ASN A 131 -6.08 -8.70 0.80
N ARG A 132 -5.32 -9.16 -0.21
CA ARG A 132 -5.77 -9.11 -1.63
C ARG A 132 -7.08 -9.86 -1.90
N HIS A 133 -7.40 -10.86 -1.06
CA HIS A 133 -8.51 -11.80 -1.27
C HIS A 133 -9.77 -11.52 -0.44
N ARG A 134 -9.86 -10.43 0.34
CA ARG A 134 -11.13 -10.07 0.99
C ARG A 134 -12.17 -9.80 -0.09
N HIS A 135 -13.17 -10.67 -0.15
CA HIS A 135 -14.01 -10.96 -1.31
C HIS A 135 -14.66 -9.75 -2.02
N LEU A 136 -15.00 -10.03 -3.28
CA LEU A 136 -16.03 -9.39 -4.10
C LEU A 136 -17.34 -9.22 -3.30
#